data_AF-A0A261S5D3-F1
#
_entry.id   AF-A0A261S5D3-F1
#
_cell.length_a   1.000
_cell.length_b   1.000
_cell.length_c   1.000
_cell.angle_alpha   90.00
_cell.angle_beta   90.00
_cell.angle_gamma   90.00
#
_symmetry.space_group_name_H-M   'P 1'
#
loop_
_entity.id
_entity.type
_entity.pdbx_description
1 polymer ?
#
loop_
_entity_poly.entity_id
_entity_poly.type
_entity_poly.pdbx_seq_one_letter_code
_entity_poly.pdbx_strand_id
1 'polypeptide(L)'
;MSTVSVVAPGAMGSGFAHLLSANGVKVLTSLDGRSDATRERATAAGMHDATDAEIASADIILSVVPPAQAVALATRLAPALRAAQRKAIYVDCNAVSIESVKQVEAIIRGSGAAFVDGGIIGMPPKGQNKPTLYLSGADAGNVAVLGALGLKVEVVGEKIGAASALKMSFAGINKGMVFLVSAMILGAARAGAEQGLYRVLSANRPDLLARWAISVPDMFSKAHRWAPEMEEVAEFLGEGQMGQDLFIDLAKIGVSLAHDFDGEKVLIRTLDEFFKSPHSAQASQ
;
A
#
# COMPACT_ATOMS: atom_id res chain seq x y z
N MET A 1 -3.03 -24.63 12.31
CA MET A 1 -3.05 -23.17 12.52
C MET A 1 -4.47 -22.78 12.84
N SER A 2 -4.70 -22.18 14.01
CA SER A 2 -6.05 -21.97 14.54
C SER A 2 -6.35 -20.49 14.80
N THR A 3 -5.31 -19.66 14.99
CA THR A 3 -5.50 -18.26 15.36
C THR A 3 -4.51 -17.35 14.61
N VAL A 4 -5.03 -16.33 13.92
CA VAL A 4 -4.24 -15.26 13.29
C VAL A 4 -4.60 -13.95 13.95
N SER A 5 -3.62 -13.14 14.32
CA SER A 5 -3.85 -11.75 14.68
C SER A 5 -3.71 -10.86 13.45
N VAL A 6 -4.68 -10.01 13.16
CA VAL A 6 -4.58 -8.97 12.14
C VAL A 6 -4.70 -7.62 12.83
N VAL A 7 -3.60 -6.88 12.91
CA VAL A 7 -3.56 -5.63 13.68
C VAL A 7 -4.01 -4.46 12.80
N ALA A 8 -4.99 -3.70 13.32
CA ALA A 8 -5.69 -2.56 12.73
C ALA A 8 -6.83 -2.91 11.74
N PRO A 9 -8.11 -2.66 12.10
CA PRO A 9 -9.28 -2.87 11.23
C PRO A 9 -9.48 -1.72 10.21
N GLY A 10 -8.42 -1.39 9.46
CA GLY A 10 -8.51 -0.55 8.26
C GLY A 10 -9.16 -1.31 7.10
N ALA A 11 -9.31 -0.68 5.93
CA ALA A 11 -9.90 -1.34 4.76
C ALA A 11 -9.15 -2.62 4.36
N MET A 12 -7.81 -2.60 4.39
CA MET A 12 -6.99 -3.78 4.07
C MET A 12 -7.06 -4.84 5.17
N GLY A 13 -6.80 -4.46 6.43
CA GLY A 13 -6.79 -5.39 7.57
C GLY A 13 -8.14 -6.09 7.79
N SER A 14 -9.25 -5.35 7.75
CA SER A 14 -10.60 -5.93 7.84
C SER A 14 -10.93 -6.84 6.65
N GLY A 15 -10.49 -6.50 5.44
CA GLY A 15 -10.66 -7.38 4.28
C GLY A 15 -9.90 -8.71 4.42
N PHE A 16 -8.65 -8.68 4.89
CA PHE A 16 -7.87 -9.91 5.17
C PHE A 16 -8.53 -10.73 6.27
N ALA A 17 -8.94 -10.07 7.36
CA ALA A 17 -9.64 -10.71 8.46
C ALA A 17 -10.93 -11.38 8.00
N HIS A 18 -11.71 -10.74 7.13
CA HIS A 18 -12.92 -11.33 6.57
C HIS A 18 -12.62 -12.59 5.76
N LEU A 19 -11.60 -12.55 4.88
CA LEU A 19 -11.20 -13.73 4.09
C LEU A 19 -10.77 -14.90 5.00
N LEU A 20 -9.97 -14.61 6.03
CA LEU A 20 -9.52 -15.62 7.00
C LEU A 20 -10.67 -16.19 7.83
N SER A 21 -11.53 -15.33 8.37
CA SER A 21 -12.67 -15.73 9.20
C SER A 21 -13.70 -16.55 8.41
N ALA A 22 -13.95 -16.19 7.15
CA ALA A 22 -14.81 -16.95 6.24
C ALA A 22 -14.25 -18.36 5.92
N ASN A 23 -12.96 -18.60 6.17
CA ASN A 23 -12.31 -19.90 6.05
C ASN A 23 -12.05 -20.56 7.42
N GLY A 24 -12.77 -20.14 8.47
CA GLY A 24 -12.77 -20.79 9.78
C GLY A 24 -11.59 -20.44 10.70
N VAL A 25 -10.77 -19.45 10.34
CA VAL A 25 -9.66 -18.99 11.19
C VAL A 25 -10.19 -18.05 12.27
N LYS A 26 -9.78 -18.24 13.53
CA LYS A 26 -10.06 -17.24 14.58
C LYS A 26 -9.16 -16.03 14.37
N VAL A 27 -9.76 -14.88 14.03
CA VAL A 27 -9.01 -13.63 13.82
C VAL A 27 -9.06 -12.72 15.04
N LEU A 28 -7.90 -12.40 15.61
CA LEU A 28 -7.77 -11.46 16.73
C LEU A 28 -7.36 -10.07 16.26
N THR A 29 -7.79 -9.03 16.96
CA THR A 29 -7.32 -7.65 16.79
C THR A 29 -7.37 -6.91 18.11
N SER A 30 -6.64 -5.79 18.22
CA SER A 30 -6.82 -4.84 19.31
C SER A 30 -7.76 -3.73 18.87
N LEU A 31 -8.84 -3.50 19.63
CA LEU A 31 -9.78 -2.41 19.41
C LEU A 31 -9.64 -1.29 20.45
N ASP A 32 -8.67 -1.38 21.36
CA ASP A 32 -8.45 -0.35 22.37
C ASP A 32 -8.17 1.02 21.73
N GLY A 33 -8.83 2.05 22.28
CA GLY A 33 -8.82 3.41 21.75
C GLY A 33 -9.31 3.58 20.30
N ARG A 34 -9.96 2.58 19.69
CA ARG A 34 -10.49 2.67 18.32
C ARG A 34 -11.90 3.25 18.29
N SER A 35 -12.21 3.99 17.22
CA SER A 35 -13.53 4.57 16.96
C SER A 35 -14.61 3.51 16.70
N ASP A 36 -15.88 3.88 16.90
CA ASP A 36 -17.03 3.01 16.66
C ASP A 36 -17.05 2.46 15.24
N ALA A 37 -16.82 3.31 14.23
CA ALA A 37 -16.72 2.89 12.84
C ALA A 37 -15.61 1.84 12.60
N THR A 38 -14.54 1.85 13.39
CA THR A 38 -13.47 0.83 13.32
C THR A 38 -13.89 -0.47 14.00
N ARG A 39 -14.60 -0.39 15.13
CA ARG A 39 -15.16 -1.56 15.83
C ARG A 39 -16.23 -2.27 15.02
N GLU A 40 -17.10 -1.52 14.35
CA GLU A 40 -18.11 -2.05 13.42
C GLU A 40 -17.46 -2.77 12.25
N ARG A 41 -16.44 -2.18 11.60
CA ARG A 41 -15.68 -2.85 10.53
C ARG A 41 -15.02 -4.13 11.02
N ALA A 42 -14.43 -4.13 12.22
CA ALA A 42 -13.81 -5.32 12.80
C ALA A 42 -14.85 -6.44 13.01
N THR A 43 -16.00 -6.09 13.58
CA THR A 43 -17.10 -7.03 13.83
C THR A 43 -17.65 -7.61 12.52
N ALA A 44 -17.91 -6.75 11.52
CA ALA A 44 -18.37 -7.18 10.20
C ALA A 44 -17.36 -8.10 9.47
N ALA A 45 -16.07 -7.95 9.79
CA ALA A 45 -15.00 -8.80 9.27
C ALA A 45 -14.79 -10.10 10.07
N GLY A 46 -15.56 -10.35 11.13
CA GLY A 46 -15.41 -11.54 11.98
C GLY A 46 -14.23 -11.48 12.95
N MET A 47 -13.70 -10.28 13.23
CA MET A 47 -12.58 -10.10 14.15
C MET A 47 -13.04 -10.12 15.61
N HIS A 48 -12.20 -10.66 16.49
CA HIS A 48 -12.41 -10.67 17.93
C HIS A 48 -11.43 -9.70 18.61
N ASP A 49 -11.95 -8.83 19.48
CA ASP A 49 -11.11 -7.96 20.31
C ASP A 49 -10.25 -8.80 21.26
N ALA A 50 -9.01 -8.37 21.46
CA ALA A 50 -8.00 -9.11 22.18
C ALA A 50 -6.95 -8.17 22.79
N THR A 51 -6.41 -8.59 23.92
CA THR A 51 -5.26 -7.96 24.57
C THR A 51 -3.96 -8.25 23.81
N ASP A 52 -2.90 -7.49 24.10
CA ASP A 52 -1.58 -7.74 23.49
C ASP A 52 -1.01 -9.11 23.84
N ALA A 53 -1.32 -9.64 25.02
CA ALA A 53 -0.93 -10.99 25.43
C ALA A 53 -1.60 -12.08 24.58
N GLU A 54 -2.89 -11.91 24.27
CA GLU A 54 -3.64 -12.82 23.40
C GLU A 54 -3.17 -12.70 21.94
N ILE A 55 -2.94 -11.47 21.46
CA ILE A 55 -2.39 -11.22 20.13
C ILE A 55 -1.02 -11.88 19.98
N ALA A 56 -0.14 -11.75 20.97
CA ALA A 56 1.19 -12.34 21.00
C ALA A 56 1.16 -13.88 21.05
N SER A 57 0.05 -14.47 21.51
CA SER A 57 -0.13 -15.93 21.60
C SER A 57 -0.69 -16.56 20.32
N ALA A 58 -1.02 -15.76 19.30
CA ALA A 58 -1.47 -16.23 17.99
C ALA A 58 -0.37 -17.01 17.23
N ASP A 59 -0.76 -17.75 16.19
CA ASP A 59 0.20 -18.48 15.35
C ASP A 59 1.00 -17.51 14.47
N ILE A 60 0.29 -16.56 13.86
CA ILE A 60 0.84 -15.51 13.01
C ILE A 60 0.21 -14.17 13.39
N ILE A 61 1.02 -13.12 13.36
CA ILE A 61 0.58 -11.74 13.52
C ILE A 61 0.83 -11.00 12.21
N LEU A 62 -0.24 -10.54 11.55
CA LEU A 62 -0.18 -9.66 10.39
C LEU A 62 -0.26 -8.21 10.86
N SER A 63 0.82 -7.46 10.70
CA SER A 63 0.87 -6.02 10.96
C SER A 63 0.41 -5.25 9.73
N VAL A 64 -0.79 -4.65 9.79
CA VAL A 64 -1.42 -3.93 8.67
C VAL A 64 -1.82 -2.52 9.10
N VAL A 65 -0.83 -1.75 9.55
CA VAL A 65 -0.96 -0.37 10.06
C VAL A 65 -0.46 0.66 9.03
N PRO A 66 -0.71 1.97 9.23
CA PRO A 66 0.00 3.00 8.48
C PRO A 66 1.52 2.86 8.65
N PRO A 67 2.35 3.11 7.62
CA PRO A 67 3.81 2.94 7.66
C PRO A 67 4.48 3.54 8.90
N ALA A 68 4.13 4.79 9.24
CA ALA A 68 4.66 5.51 10.41
C ALA A 68 4.38 4.83 11.77
N GLN A 69 3.48 3.85 11.83
CA GLN A 69 3.13 3.13 13.06
C GLN A 69 3.80 1.75 13.17
N ALA A 70 4.51 1.27 12.14
CA ALA A 70 5.06 -0.09 12.10
C ALA A 70 6.04 -0.34 13.27
N VAL A 71 7.01 0.56 13.47
CA VAL A 71 8.00 0.49 14.56
C VAL A 71 7.34 0.61 15.94
N ALA A 72 6.39 1.54 16.08
CA ALA A 72 5.68 1.74 17.34
C ALA A 72 4.86 0.51 17.73
N LEU A 73 4.21 -0.14 16.76
CA LEU A 73 3.47 -1.38 16.97
C LEU A 73 4.40 -2.53 17.38
N ALA A 74 5.53 -2.71 16.68
CA ALA A 74 6.51 -3.73 17.02
C ALA A 74 7.04 -3.54 18.45
N THR A 75 7.38 -2.30 18.82
CA THR A 75 7.83 -1.92 20.16
C THR A 75 6.76 -2.24 21.22
N ARG A 76 5.50 -1.90 20.95
CA ARG A 76 4.37 -2.15 21.85
C ARG A 76 4.14 -3.64 22.10
N LEU A 77 4.25 -4.47 21.05
CA LEU A 77 4.02 -5.92 21.16
C LEU A 77 5.24 -6.69 21.69
N ALA A 78 6.45 -6.15 21.60
CA ALA A 78 7.68 -6.84 22.00
C ALA A 78 7.68 -7.40 23.44
N PRO A 79 7.18 -6.69 24.47
CA PRO A 79 7.07 -7.25 25.83
C PRO A 79 6.16 -8.47 25.90
N ALA A 80 4.97 -8.41 25.27
CA ALA A 80 4.02 -9.52 25.24
C ALA A 80 4.57 -10.72 24.46
N LEU A 81 5.21 -10.48 23.32
CA LEU A 81 5.90 -11.51 22.53
C LEU A 81 7.04 -12.17 23.32
N ARG A 82 7.78 -11.40 24.12
CA ARG A 82 8.84 -11.94 24.98
C ARG A 82 8.27 -12.85 26.07
N ALA A 83 7.16 -12.44 26.70
CA ALA A 83 6.49 -13.19 27.76
C ALA A 83 5.72 -14.43 27.24
N ALA A 84 5.29 -14.43 25.98
CA ALA A 84 4.54 -15.54 25.40
C ALA A 84 5.35 -16.85 25.43
N GLN A 85 4.73 -17.92 25.92
CA GLN A 85 5.34 -19.25 25.96
C GLN A 85 5.59 -19.81 24.56
N ARG A 86 4.67 -19.52 23.63
CA ARG A 86 4.77 -19.88 22.23
C ARG A 86 5.08 -18.64 21.42
N LYS A 87 6.09 -18.72 20.56
CA LYS A 87 6.53 -17.61 19.73
C LYS A 87 5.72 -17.57 18.44
N ALA A 88 5.02 -16.47 18.22
CA ALA A 88 4.33 -16.19 16.97
C ALA A 88 5.34 -15.89 15.85
N ILE A 89 4.91 -16.03 14.59
CA ILE A 89 5.58 -15.42 13.44
C ILE A 89 4.95 -14.04 13.22
N TYR A 90 5.75 -12.99 13.36
CA TYR A 90 5.31 -11.63 13.04
C TYR A 90 5.62 -11.33 11.58
N VAL A 91 4.60 -10.91 10.84
CA VAL A 91 4.69 -10.50 9.44
C VAL A 91 4.45 -8.99 9.37
N ASP A 92 5.49 -8.24 9.04
CA ASP A 92 5.34 -6.82 8.73
C ASP A 92 4.76 -6.70 7.32
N CYS A 93 3.48 -6.33 7.19
CA CYS A 93 2.83 -6.16 5.88
C CYS A 93 2.79 -4.70 5.45
N ASN A 94 3.52 -3.81 6.14
CA ASN A 94 3.40 -2.39 5.98
C ASN A 94 4.23 -1.87 4.81
N ALA A 95 3.81 -0.72 4.31
CA ALA A 95 4.39 -0.04 3.18
C ALA A 95 5.60 0.81 3.59
N VAL A 96 6.68 0.20 4.11
CA VAL A 96 7.80 0.89 4.76
C VAL A 96 9.14 0.74 4.02
N SER A 97 10.08 1.66 4.27
CA SER A 97 11.47 1.58 3.78
C SER A 97 12.26 0.37 4.33
N ILE A 98 13.34 -0.02 3.67
CA ILE A 98 14.18 -1.16 4.09
C ILE A 98 14.81 -0.93 5.48
N GLU A 99 15.13 0.32 5.81
CA GLU A 99 15.63 0.68 7.14
C GLU A 99 14.57 0.42 8.21
N SER A 100 13.32 0.84 7.96
CA SER A 100 12.19 0.58 8.84
C SER A 100 11.93 -0.91 9.03
N VAL A 101 11.98 -1.71 7.95
CA VAL A 101 11.85 -3.18 8.03
C VAL A 101 12.93 -3.77 8.95
N LYS A 102 14.19 -3.34 8.81
CA LYS A 102 15.30 -3.82 9.67
C LYS A 102 15.10 -3.43 11.13
N GLN A 103 14.59 -2.23 11.40
CA GLN A 103 14.30 -1.78 12.76
C GLN A 103 13.19 -2.64 13.40
N VAL A 104 12.11 -2.87 12.67
CA VAL A 104 11.02 -3.76 13.11
C VAL A 104 11.55 -5.17 13.32
N GLU A 105 12.32 -5.71 12.38
CA GLU A 105 12.96 -7.03 12.48
C GLU A 105 13.77 -7.15 13.77
N ALA A 106 14.64 -6.19 14.06
CA ALA A 106 15.48 -6.21 15.25
C ALA A 106 14.66 -6.24 16.55
N ILE A 107 13.58 -5.46 16.63
CA ILE A 107 12.67 -5.43 17.78
C ILE A 107 11.98 -6.79 17.95
N ILE A 108 11.41 -7.32 16.87
CA ILE A 108 10.66 -8.58 16.90
C ILE A 108 11.58 -9.74 17.23
N ARG A 109 12.73 -9.88 16.55
CA ARG A 109 13.69 -10.94 16.86
C ARG A 109 14.24 -10.82 18.27
N GLY A 110 14.43 -9.60 18.79
CA GLY A 110 14.82 -9.33 20.18
C GLY A 110 13.75 -9.73 21.23
N SER A 111 12.53 -10.07 20.81
CA SER A 111 11.50 -10.69 21.66
C SER A 111 11.54 -12.23 21.60
N GLY A 112 12.34 -12.81 20.71
CA GLY A 112 12.39 -14.24 20.41
C GLY A 112 11.33 -14.72 19.40
N ALA A 113 10.50 -13.82 18.88
CA ALA A 113 9.55 -14.12 17.80
C ALA A 113 10.27 -14.21 16.44
N ALA A 114 9.71 -15.03 15.54
CA ALA A 114 10.15 -15.07 14.16
C ALA A 114 9.65 -13.84 13.40
N PHE A 115 10.41 -13.42 12.38
CA PHE A 115 10.10 -12.24 11.58
C PHE A 115 10.07 -12.58 10.09
N VAL A 116 9.02 -12.11 9.41
CA VAL A 116 8.84 -12.21 7.96
C VAL A 116 8.51 -10.83 7.41
N ASP A 117 9.19 -10.45 6.33
CA ASP A 117 8.89 -9.23 5.57
C ASP A 117 7.75 -9.51 4.59
N GLY A 118 6.72 -8.67 4.60
CA GLY A 118 5.50 -8.82 3.83
C GLY A 118 5.16 -7.56 3.01
N GLY A 119 4.66 -7.76 1.80
CA GLY A 119 4.18 -6.69 0.93
C GLY A 119 2.81 -7.03 0.35
N ILE A 120 1.79 -6.25 0.68
CA ILE A 120 0.46 -6.42 0.09
C ILE A 120 0.37 -5.59 -1.20
N ILE A 121 0.08 -6.26 -2.32
CA ILE A 121 -0.16 -5.60 -3.61
C ILE A 121 -1.57 -5.95 -4.11
N GLY A 122 -2.32 -4.90 -4.42
CA GLY A 122 -3.70 -4.96 -4.88
C GLY A 122 -4.61 -4.08 -4.04
N MET A 123 -5.85 -3.95 -4.49
CA MET A 123 -6.88 -3.23 -3.75
C MET A 123 -7.35 -4.06 -2.54
N PRO A 124 -7.87 -3.41 -1.47
CA PRO A 124 -8.51 -4.13 -0.37
C PRO A 124 -9.52 -5.17 -0.87
N PRO A 125 -9.61 -6.35 -0.20
CA PRO A 125 -10.56 -7.38 -0.57
C PRO A 125 -12.00 -6.85 -0.70
N LYS A 126 -12.62 -7.05 -1.86
CA LYS A 126 -14.02 -6.71 -2.10
C LYS A 126 -14.58 -7.58 -3.23
N GLY A 127 -15.68 -8.29 -2.96
CA GLY A 127 -16.23 -9.26 -3.91
C GLY A 127 -15.20 -10.35 -4.25
N GLN A 128 -14.90 -10.51 -5.53
CA GLN A 128 -13.91 -11.50 -6.00
C GLN A 128 -12.46 -10.98 -5.98
N ASN A 129 -12.23 -9.67 -5.73
CA ASN A 129 -10.88 -9.13 -5.69
C ASN A 129 -10.12 -9.65 -4.45
N LYS A 130 -8.97 -10.29 -4.69
CA LYS A 130 -8.04 -10.74 -3.65
C LYS A 130 -6.65 -10.15 -3.92
N PRO A 131 -6.17 -9.20 -3.10
CA PRO A 131 -4.79 -8.75 -3.18
C PRO A 131 -3.84 -9.90 -2.83
N THR A 132 -2.61 -9.80 -3.31
CA THR A 132 -1.56 -10.79 -3.05
C THR A 132 -0.69 -10.31 -1.89
N LEU A 133 -0.50 -11.17 -0.89
CA LEU A 133 0.49 -11.01 0.16
C LEU A 133 1.81 -11.65 -0.31
N TYR A 134 2.76 -10.82 -0.70
CA TYR A 134 4.11 -11.26 -1.00
C TYR A 134 4.93 -11.36 0.28
N LEU A 135 5.76 -12.38 0.39
CA LEU A 135 6.52 -12.68 1.62
C LEU A 135 7.98 -12.93 1.31
N SER A 136 8.85 -12.49 2.22
CA SER A 136 10.27 -12.82 2.17
C SER A 136 10.88 -13.00 3.56
N GLY A 137 11.95 -13.80 3.64
CA GLY A 137 12.58 -14.20 4.89
C GLY A 137 12.66 -15.72 5.06
N ALA A 138 13.55 -16.19 5.93
CA ALA A 138 13.75 -17.61 6.20
C ALA A 138 12.46 -18.32 6.66
N ASP A 139 11.59 -17.63 7.40
CA ASP A 139 10.32 -18.17 7.90
C ASP A 139 9.13 -17.96 6.96
N ALA A 140 9.32 -17.36 5.77
CA ALA A 140 8.22 -17.03 4.86
C ALA A 140 7.42 -18.25 4.40
N GLY A 141 8.08 -19.40 4.22
CA GLY A 141 7.43 -20.67 3.89
C GLY A 141 6.43 -21.14 4.95
N ASN A 142 6.68 -20.82 6.24
CA ASN A 142 5.78 -21.17 7.34
C ASN A 142 4.50 -20.31 7.35
N VAL A 143 4.55 -19.12 6.71
CA VAL A 143 3.42 -18.20 6.59
C VAL A 143 2.59 -18.50 5.33
N ALA A 144 3.15 -19.19 4.33
CA ALA A 144 2.46 -19.54 3.08
C ALA A 144 1.17 -20.36 3.29
N VAL A 145 1.02 -21.03 4.45
CA VAL A 145 -0.21 -21.72 4.86
C VAL A 145 -1.45 -20.83 4.82
N LEU A 146 -1.30 -19.51 4.99
CA LEU A 146 -2.40 -18.56 4.87
C LEU A 146 -3.08 -18.58 3.48
N GLY A 147 -2.38 -19.06 2.44
CA GLY A 147 -2.94 -19.28 1.11
C GLY A 147 -4.07 -20.32 1.11
N ALA A 148 -3.91 -21.40 1.87
CA ALA A 148 -4.96 -22.41 2.06
C ALA A 148 -6.11 -21.90 2.96
N LEU A 149 -5.91 -20.77 3.64
CA LEU A 149 -6.87 -20.14 4.55
C LEU A 149 -7.55 -18.90 3.92
N GLY A 150 -7.57 -18.83 2.59
CA GLY A 150 -8.38 -17.88 1.83
C GLY A 150 -7.66 -16.66 1.29
N LEU A 151 -6.43 -16.38 1.76
CA LEU A 151 -5.58 -15.32 1.20
C LEU A 151 -4.91 -15.77 -0.11
N LYS A 152 -4.41 -14.83 -0.90
CA LYS A 152 -3.46 -15.12 -1.98
C LYS A 152 -2.06 -14.79 -1.48
N VAL A 153 -1.15 -15.77 -1.48
CA VAL A 153 0.17 -15.65 -0.87
C VAL A 153 1.25 -16.12 -1.84
N GLU A 154 2.34 -15.36 -1.94
CA GLU A 154 3.49 -15.68 -2.79
C GLU A 154 4.81 -15.40 -2.04
N VAL A 155 5.73 -16.37 -2.02
CA VAL A 155 7.06 -16.17 -1.41
C VAL A 155 8.04 -15.73 -2.50
N VAL A 156 8.69 -14.58 -2.31
CA VAL A 156 9.53 -13.93 -3.34
C VAL A 156 11.02 -14.00 -3.06
N GLY A 157 11.43 -14.54 -1.91
CA GLY A 157 12.82 -14.80 -1.59
C GLY A 157 13.08 -15.01 -0.10
N GLU A 158 14.31 -15.42 0.22
CA GLU A 158 14.72 -15.72 1.60
C GLU A 158 15.28 -14.48 2.33
N LYS A 159 15.59 -13.42 1.60
CA LYS A 159 16.18 -12.20 2.16
C LYS A 159 15.09 -11.24 2.63
N ILE A 160 15.17 -10.85 3.91
CA ILE A 160 14.34 -9.79 4.48
C ILE A 160 14.49 -8.50 3.67
N GLY A 161 13.36 -7.86 3.36
CA GLY A 161 13.27 -6.65 2.56
C GLY A 161 12.93 -6.89 1.08
N ALA A 162 12.95 -8.13 0.59
CA ALA A 162 12.64 -8.42 -0.82
C ALA A 162 11.16 -8.20 -1.15
N ALA A 163 10.24 -8.55 -0.25
CA ALA A 163 8.81 -8.32 -0.44
C ALA A 163 8.49 -6.82 -0.36
N SER A 164 9.08 -6.11 0.60
CA SER A 164 8.99 -4.65 0.69
C SER A 164 9.54 -3.97 -0.55
N ALA A 165 10.73 -4.34 -1.03
CA ALA A 165 11.34 -3.78 -2.25
C ALA A 165 10.46 -4.00 -3.50
N LEU A 166 9.86 -5.19 -3.64
CA LEU A 166 8.93 -5.50 -4.73
C LEU A 166 7.72 -4.56 -4.68
N LYS A 167 7.10 -4.41 -3.50
CA LYS A 167 5.94 -3.54 -3.31
C LYS A 167 6.28 -2.06 -3.53
N MET A 168 7.44 -1.60 -3.07
CA MET A 168 7.90 -0.22 -3.27
C MET A 168 8.16 0.08 -4.74
N SER A 169 8.82 -0.85 -5.44
CA SER A 169 9.08 -0.73 -6.88
C SER A 169 7.78 -0.74 -7.70
N PHE A 170 6.84 -1.63 -7.38
CA PHE A 170 5.53 -1.67 -8.03
C PHE A 170 4.74 -0.38 -7.82
N ALA A 171 4.69 0.14 -6.58
CA ALA A 171 4.01 1.39 -6.25
C ALA A 171 4.68 2.60 -6.94
N GLY A 172 6.02 2.67 -6.90
CA GLY A 172 6.80 3.73 -7.54
C GLY A 172 6.57 3.80 -9.04
N ILE A 173 6.57 2.66 -9.74
CA ILE A 173 6.25 2.62 -11.17
C ILE A 173 4.82 3.13 -11.43
N ASN A 174 3.82 2.55 -10.76
CA ASN A 174 2.42 2.85 -11.09
C ASN A 174 2.03 4.29 -10.73
N LYS A 175 2.38 4.76 -9.53
CA LYS A 175 2.00 6.10 -9.06
C LYS A 175 2.93 7.17 -9.62
N GLY A 176 4.22 6.88 -9.73
CA GLY A 176 5.18 7.80 -10.34
C GLY A 176 4.83 8.10 -11.79
N MET A 177 4.40 7.11 -12.58
CA MET A 177 3.88 7.35 -13.93
C MET A 177 2.66 8.27 -13.95
N VAL A 178 1.74 8.15 -13.00
CA VAL A 178 0.55 9.02 -12.92
C VAL A 178 0.94 10.48 -12.65
N PHE A 179 1.89 10.72 -11.75
CA PHE A 179 2.39 12.08 -11.51
C PHE A 179 3.21 12.61 -12.68
N LEU A 180 4.05 11.79 -13.30
CA LEU A 180 4.84 12.15 -14.47
C LEU A 180 3.94 12.55 -15.65
N VAL A 181 2.94 11.73 -15.99
CA VAL A 181 2.03 12.06 -17.09
C VAL A 181 1.19 13.30 -16.77
N SER A 182 0.77 13.48 -15.52
CA SER A 182 0.05 14.68 -15.09
C SER A 182 0.91 15.93 -15.29
N ALA A 183 2.19 15.89 -14.89
CA ALA A 183 3.11 17.00 -15.09
C ALA A 183 3.32 17.34 -16.57
N MET A 184 3.41 16.33 -17.44
CA MET A 184 3.58 16.54 -18.88
C MET A 184 2.31 17.07 -19.55
N ILE A 185 1.13 16.60 -19.16
CA ILE A 185 -0.15 17.15 -19.64
C ILE A 185 -0.29 18.61 -19.24
N LEU A 186 -0.02 18.95 -17.97
CA LEU A 186 -0.05 20.33 -17.50
C LEU A 186 0.99 21.21 -18.22
N GLY A 187 2.16 20.65 -18.53
CA GLY A 187 3.18 21.32 -19.34
C GLY A 187 2.70 21.63 -20.75
N ALA A 188 2.08 20.65 -21.43
CA ALA A 188 1.50 20.83 -22.75
C ALA A 188 0.37 21.88 -22.73
N ALA A 189 -0.50 21.86 -21.72
CA ALA A 189 -1.58 22.83 -21.55
C ALA A 189 -1.06 24.27 -21.39
N ARG A 190 -0.02 24.47 -20.57
CA ARG A 190 0.63 25.79 -20.44
C ARG A 190 1.22 26.31 -21.75
N ALA A 191 1.61 25.42 -22.65
CA ALA A 191 2.16 25.75 -23.97
C ALA A 191 1.10 25.78 -25.09
N GLY A 192 -0.18 25.47 -24.80
CA GLY A 192 -1.25 25.36 -25.79
C GLY A 192 -1.14 24.16 -26.73
N ALA A 193 -0.43 23.10 -26.32
CA ALA A 193 -0.16 21.90 -27.11
C ALA A 193 -0.96 20.67 -26.66
N GLU A 194 -1.86 20.80 -25.69
CA GLU A 194 -2.60 19.71 -25.05
C GLU A 194 -3.48 18.92 -26.04
N GLN A 195 -4.18 19.59 -26.95
CA GLN A 195 -4.95 18.91 -27.99
C GLN A 195 -4.06 18.13 -28.96
N GLY A 196 -2.89 18.69 -29.30
CA GLY A 196 -1.90 18.02 -30.14
C GLY A 196 -1.34 16.78 -29.45
N LEU A 197 -0.98 16.89 -28.17
CA LEU A 197 -0.51 15.78 -27.36
C LEU A 197 -1.57 14.66 -27.27
N TYR A 198 -2.84 15.00 -27.03
CA TYR A 198 -3.92 14.01 -27.01
C TYR A 198 -4.02 13.25 -28.34
N ARG A 199 -3.99 13.95 -29.48
CA ARG A 199 -4.03 13.31 -30.81
C ARG A 199 -2.84 12.38 -31.04
N VAL A 200 -1.63 12.82 -30.67
CA VAL A 200 -0.41 11.99 -30.81
C VAL A 200 -0.49 10.76 -29.92
N LEU A 201 -0.91 10.89 -28.65
CA LEU A 201 -1.09 9.75 -27.75
C LEU A 201 -2.18 8.79 -28.23
N SER A 202 -3.31 9.32 -28.72
CA SER A 202 -4.40 8.51 -29.27
C SER A 202 -3.95 7.69 -30.49
N ALA A 203 -3.16 8.29 -31.38
CA ALA A 203 -2.66 7.59 -32.58
C ALA A 203 -1.53 6.58 -32.27
N ASN A 204 -0.64 6.88 -31.33
CA ASN A 204 0.59 6.10 -31.12
C ASN A 204 0.59 5.21 -29.88
N ARG A 205 -0.18 5.57 -28.84
CA ARG A 205 -0.23 4.90 -27.52
C ARG A 205 -1.65 4.88 -26.94
N PRO A 206 -2.67 4.41 -27.70
CA PRO A 206 -4.06 4.43 -27.24
C PRO A 206 -4.30 3.61 -25.97
N ASP A 207 -3.52 2.54 -25.77
CA ASP A 207 -3.55 1.69 -24.58
C ASP A 207 -3.14 2.44 -23.30
N LEU A 208 -2.09 3.27 -23.38
CA LEU A 208 -1.65 4.10 -22.27
C LEU A 208 -2.60 5.26 -22.01
N LEU A 209 -3.09 5.91 -23.08
CA LEU A 209 -4.06 6.98 -22.98
C LEU A 209 -5.33 6.51 -22.25
N ALA A 210 -5.87 5.34 -22.63
CA ALA A 210 -7.04 4.75 -21.98
C ALA A 210 -6.80 4.44 -20.48
N ARG A 211 -5.60 3.96 -20.13
CA ARG A 211 -5.22 3.72 -18.72
C ARG A 211 -5.15 5.03 -17.93
N TRP A 212 -4.49 6.05 -18.47
CA TRP A 212 -4.31 7.34 -17.80
C TRP A 212 -5.61 8.12 -17.65
N ALA A 213 -6.53 7.99 -18.61
CA ALA A 213 -7.88 8.55 -18.51
C ALA A 213 -8.67 8.04 -17.30
N ILE A 214 -8.29 6.89 -16.74
CA ILE A 214 -8.86 6.34 -15.50
C ILE A 214 -7.99 6.73 -14.31
N SER A 215 -6.68 6.48 -14.39
CA SER A 215 -5.78 6.58 -13.23
C SER A 215 -5.48 8.01 -12.80
N VAL A 216 -5.43 8.97 -13.73
CA VAL A 216 -5.16 10.38 -13.39
C VAL A 216 -6.34 10.98 -12.61
N PRO A 217 -7.61 10.88 -13.06
CA PRO A 217 -8.74 11.35 -12.26
C PRO A 217 -8.90 10.63 -10.92
N ASP A 218 -8.68 9.31 -10.88
CA ASP A 218 -8.75 8.52 -9.64
C ASP A 218 -7.73 8.99 -8.58
N MET A 219 -6.58 9.50 -9.02
CA MET A 219 -5.53 10.01 -8.14
C MET A 219 -5.91 11.30 -7.41
N PHE A 220 -6.78 12.15 -7.96
CA PHE A 220 -7.03 13.51 -7.41
C PHE A 220 -7.38 13.50 -5.91
N SER A 221 -8.39 12.72 -5.52
CA SER A 221 -8.81 12.58 -4.11
C SER A 221 -7.78 11.86 -3.22
N LYS A 222 -6.75 11.26 -3.82
CA LYS A 222 -5.73 10.43 -3.16
C LYS A 222 -4.35 11.09 -3.17
N ALA A 223 -4.20 12.24 -3.83
CA ALA A 223 -2.91 12.92 -4.02
C ALA A 223 -2.20 13.17 -2.68
N HIS A 224 -2.94 13.64 -1.67
CA HIS A 224 -2.44 13.88 -0.31
C HIS A 224 -1.82 12.63 0.34
N ARG A 225 -2.32 11.44 -0.01
CA ARG A 225 -1.82 10.16 0.50
C ARG A 225 -0.70 9.60 -0.38
N TRP A 226 -0.77 9.80 -1.70
CA TRP A 226 0.22 9.28 -2.63
C TRP A 226 1.52 10.09 -2.61
N ALA A 227 1.49 11.37 -2.26
CA ALA A 227 2.69 12.19 -2.15
C ALA A 227 3.69 11.66 -1.10
N PRO A 228 3.31 11.41 0.17
CA PRO A 228 4.20 10.76 1.13
C PRO A 228 4.67 9.37 0.69
N GLU A 229 3.86 8.63 -0.08
CA GLU A 229 4.29 7.35 -0.62
C GLU A 229 5.40 7.48 -1.69
N MET A 230 5.51 8.62 -2.39
CA MET A 230 6.64 8.90 -3.29
C MET A 230 7.91 9.29 -2.52
N GLU A 231 7.77 9.95 -1.37
CA GLU A 231 8.89 10.20 -0.45
C GLU A 231 9.47 8.88 0.07
N GLU A 232 8.60 7.96 0.49
CA GLU A 232 9.01 6.59 0.89
C GLU A 232 9.70 5.83 -0.27
N VAL A 233 9.26 6.02 -1.51
CA VAL A 233 9.94 5.43 -2.68
C VAL A 233 11.31 6.06 -2.89
N ALA A 234 11.45 7.38 -2.71
CA ALA A 234 12.76 8.04 -2.77
C ALA A 234 13.70 7.53 -1.67
N GLU A 235 13.21 7.39 -0.43
CA GLU A 235 13.99 6.80 0.66
C GLU A 235 14.39 5.35 0.37
N PHE A 236 13.49 4.54 -0.21
CA PHE A 236 13.79 3.19 -0.66
C PHE A 236 14.91 3.14 -1.71
N LEU A 237 14.90 4.06 -2.68
CA LEU A 237 15.95 4.14 -3.70
C LEU A 237 17.31 4.48 -3.08
N GLY A 238 17.31 5.28 -2.01
CA GLY A 238 18.48 5.58 -1.20
C GLY A 238 19.21 6.85 -1.63
N GLU A 239 19.94 7.43 -0.68
CA GLU A 239 20.63 8.71 -0.88
C GLU A 239 21.70 8.65 -1.99
N GLY A 240 21.64 9.61 -2.91
CA GLY A 240 22.57 9.73 -4.04
C GLY A 240 22.40 8.65 -5.11
N GLN A 241 21.37 7.80 -5.01
CA GLN A 241 21.08 6.79 -6.01
C GLN A 241 20.24 7.34 -7.16
N MET A 242 20.34 6.69 -8.32
CA MET A 242 19.56 7.04 -9.49
C MET A 242 18.06 7.03 -9.18
N GLY A 243 17.38 8.13 -9.50
CA GLY A 243 15.94 8.25 -9.38
C GLY A 243 15.45 8.79 -8.02
N GLN A 244 16.30 8.92 -6.99
CA GLN A 244 15.88 9.50 -5.72
C GLN A 244 15.28 10.90 -5.90
N ASP A 245 16.02 11.82 -6.51
CA ASP A 245 15.57 13.20 -6.74
C ASP A 245 14.30 13.26 -7.60
N LEU A 246 14.18 12.36 -8.58
CA LEU A 246 12.97 12.24 -9.40
C LEU A 246 11.75 11.95 -8.52
N PHE A 247 11.84 10.98 -7.61
CA PHE A 247 10.71 10.62 -6.75
C PHE A 247 10.41 11.68 -5.69
N ILE A 248 11.42 12.42 -5.22
CA ILE A 248 11.22 13.63 -4.39
C ILE A 248 10.41 14.67 -5.18
N ASP A 249 10.73 14.90 -6.45
CA ASP A 249 9.99 15.88 -7.27
C ASP A 249 8.58 15.38 -7.64
N LEU A 250 8.38 14.08 -7.84
CA LEU A 250 7.05 13.50 -8.00
C LEU A 250 6.20 13.65 -6.73
N ALA A 251 6.80 13.56 -5.54
CA ALA A 251 6.11 13.85 -4.28
C ALA A 251 5.62 15.31 -4.24
N LYS A 252 6.48 16.28 -4.61
CA LYS A 252 6.11 17.71 -4.68
C LYS A 252 4.97 17.98 -5.66
N ILE A 253 4.95 17.28 -6.81
CA ILE A 253 3.83 17.33 -7.76
C ILE A 253 2.55 16.82 -7.08
N GLY A 254 2.63 15.70 -6.36
CA GLY A 254 1.51 15.17 -5.60
C GLY A 254 0.98 16.15 -4.53
N VAL A 255 1.87 16.81 -3.78
CA VAL A 255 1.49 17.87 -2.81
C VAL A 255 0.77 19.02 -3.50
N SER A 256 1.30 19.48 -4.64
CA SER A 256 0.71 20.57 -5.41
C SER A 256 -0.69 20.21 -5.92
N LEU A 257 -0.88 18.99 -6.41
CA LEU A 257 -2.17 18.49 -6.87
C LEU A 257 -3.16 18.28 -5.71
N ALA A 258 -2.68 17.84 -4.54
CA ALA A 258 -3.51 17.74 -3.34
C ALA A 258 -4.03 19.11 -2.90
N HIS A 259 -3.14 20.11 -2.84
CA HIS A 259 -3.52 21.48 -2.51
C HIS A 259 -4.49 22.07 -3.54
N ASP A 260 -4.26 21.85 -4.84
CA ASP A 260 -5.18 22.27 -5.90
C ASP A 260 -6.56 21.59 -5.78
N PHE A 261 -6.60 20.29 -5.43
CA PHE A 261 -7.83 19.53 -5.23
C PHE A 261 -8.70 20.08 -4.09
N ASP A 262 -8.07 20.54 -3.01
CA ASP A 262 -8.77 21.15 -1.87
C ASP A 262 -9.10 22.64 -2.10
N GLY A 263 -8.46 23.27 -3.09
CA GLY A 263 -8.59 24.69 -3.42
C GLY A 263 -9.38 24.98 -4.70
N GLU A 264 -8.76 25.77 -5.60
CA GLU A 264 -9.39 26.30 -6.81
C GLU A 264 -9.56 25.28 -7.95
N LYS A 265 -8.94 24.09 -7.81
CA LYS A 265 -9.05 22.97 -8.75
C LYS A 265 -8.66 23.35 -10.18
N VAL A 266 -7.67 24.21 -10.36
CA VAL A 266 -7.23 24.68 -11.68
C VAL A 266 -6.44 23.57 -12.38
N LEU A 267 -5.50 22.94 -11.68
CA LEU A 267 -4.66 21.88 -12.22
C LEU A 267 -5.49 20.63 -12.53
N ILE A 268 -6.32 20.18 -11.58
CA ILE A 268 -7.12 18.97 -11.79
C ILE A 268 -8.18 19.15 -12.88
N ARG A 269 -8.75 20.36 -13.04
CA ARG A 269 -9.69 20.65 -14.15
C ARG A 269 -8.99 20.54 -15.49
N THR A 270 -7.79 21.10 -15.60
CA THR A 270 -6.97 20.99 -16.82
C THR A 270 -6.68 19.53 -17.16
N LEU A 271 -6.32 18.72 -16.17
CA LEU A 271 -6.08 17.28 -16.35
C LEU A 271 -7.35 16.53 -16.77
N ASP A 272 -8.49 16.84 -16.17
CA ASP A 272 -9.78 16.20 -16.46
C ASP A 272 -10.29 16.57 -17.87
N GLU A 273 -10.17 17.83 -18.27
CA GLU A 273 -10.52 18.33 -19.60
C GLU A 273 -9.66 17.71 -20.72
N PHE A 274 -8.37 17.46 -20.44
CA PHE A 274 -7.48 16.77 -21.37
C PHE A 274 -8.02 15.40 -21.79
N PHE A 275 -8.56 14.61 -20.85
CA PHE A 275 -9.11 13.29 -21.15
C PHE A 275 -10.55 13.31 -21.66
N LYS A 276 -11.30 14.37 -21.39
CA LYS A 276 -12.69 14.56 -21.85
C LYS A 276 -12.80 15.08 -23.27
N SER A 277 -11.76 15.72 -23.81
CA SER A 277 -11.79 16.38 -25.12
C SER A 277 -12.27 15.43 -26.24
N PRO A 278 -13.49 15.62 -26.76
CA PRO A 278 -13.97 14.88 -27.92
C PRO A 278 -13.28 15.36 -29.18
N HIS A 279 -13.22 14.49 -30.18
CA HIS A 279 -12.89 14.81 -31.57
C HIS A 279 -13.70 16.01 -32.09
N SER A 280 -13.20 17.23 -31.95
CA SER A 280 -13.81 18.39 -32.62
C SER A 280 -12.80 19.50 -32.84
N ALA A 281 -11.95 19.32 -33.85
CA ALA A 281 -11.57 20.37 -34.81
C ALA A 281 -10.52 19.83 -35.81
N GLN A 282 -10.89 19.88 -37.10
CA GLN A 282 -10.03 19.89 -38.27
C GLN A 282 -9.46 18.54 -38.77
N ALA A 283 -10.35 17.70 -39.30
CA ALA A 283 -10.19 17.18 -40.65
C ALA A 283 -10.91 18.16 -41.61
N SER A 284 -10.29 19.32 -41.84
CA SER A 284 -10.67 20.30 -42.87
C SER A 284 -9.52 21.29 -43.01
N GLN A 285 -8.50 20.86 -43.75
CA GLN A 285 -7.76 21.62 -44.76
C GLN A 285 -6.88 20.64 -45.53
#